data_AF-A0A1W4WH69-F1
#
_entry.id   AF-A0A1W4WH69-F1
#
_cell.length_a   1.000
_cell.length_b   1.000
_cell.length_c   1.000
_cell.angle_alpha   90.00
_cell.angle_beta   90.00
_cell.angle_gamma   90.00
#
_symmetry.space_group_name_H-M   'P 1'
#
loop_
_entity.id
_entity.type
_entity.pdbx_description
1 polymer ?
#
loop_
_entity_poly.entity_id
_entity_poly.type
_entity_poly.pdbx_seq_one_letter_code
_entity_poly.pdbx_strand_id
1 'polypeptide(L)'
;MALYSVAHLKILMEAIRTIRERSYKQLNIDYIPECPDWNPRIQKVMDEEMNLCILHLQAICRMCNRIEEIYQIIMLVQAMNALALFCTSLFLLSSVPLLSSSFLVELIYWCGLIWQFLQYCWYGDRLTTTSLQVSDAFYEADWLHASKSFKHKMLFSMCRLRRPIILTAGKFMYLKLSTFVAILKASYSFYALLKNSSGGPTRLM
;
A
#
# COMPACT_ATOMS: atom_id res chain seq x y z
N MET A 1 6.73 0.19 9.94
CA MET A 1 7.61 -0.22 8.81
C MET A 1 7.00 0.13 7.45
N ALA A 2 5.78 -0.34 7.11
CA ALA A 2 5.12 0.02 5.83
C ALA A 2 4.82 1.52 5.66
N LEU A 3 4.50 2.25 6.74
CA LEU A 3 4.38 3.71 6.69
C LEU A 3 5.69 4.41 6.29
N TYR A 4 6.84 3.86 6.69
CA TYR A 4 8.14 4.40 6.31
C TYR A 4 8.39 4.19 4.82
N SER A 5 8.11 3.00 4.27
CA SER A 5 8.26 2.78 2.83
C SER A 5 7.35 3.70 2.01
N VAL A 6 6.10 3.91 2.44
CA VAL A 6 5.20 4.89 1.81
C VAL A 6 5.75 6.32 1.90
N ALA A 7 6.28 6.73 3.06
CA ALA A 7 6.89 8.04 3.22
C ALA A 7 8.12 8.23 2.32
N HIS A 8 9.01 7.24 2.27
CA HIS A 8 10.18 7.26 1.39
C HIS A 8 9.80 7.30 -0.09
N LEU A 9 8.74 6.58 -0.50
CA LEU A 9 8.20 6.68 -1.86
C LEU A 9 7.68 8.10 -2.16
N LYS A 10 6.96 8.72 -1.23
CA LYS A 10 6.49 10.11 -1.39
C LYS A 10 7.64 11.12 -1.49
N ILE A 11 8.65 10.99 -0.63
CA ILE A 11 9.85 11.83 -0.67
C ILE A 11 10.57 11.66 -2.02
N LEU A 12 10.69 10.42 -2.49
CA LEU A 12 11.30 10.11 -3.77
C LEU A 12 10.50 10.71 -4.94
N MET A 13 9.16 10.60 -4.93
CA MET A 13 8.30 11.22 -5.94
C MET A 13 8.52 12.72 -6.03
N GLU A 14 8.55 13.40 -4.88
CA GLU A 14 8.78 14.84 -4.83
C GLU A 14 10.20 15.20 -5.30
N ALA A 15 11.18 14.35 -4.98
CA ALA A 15 12.53 14.49 -5.50
C ALA A 15 12.59 14.40 -7.02
N ILE A 16 11.92 13.42 -7.62
CA ILE A 16 11.87 13.22 -9.06
C ILE A 16 11.21 14.41 -9.76
N ARG A 17 10.06 14.88 -9.25
CA ARG A 17 9.34 16.04 -9.81
C ARG A 17 10.21 17.30 -9.82
N THR A 18 10.97 17.53 -8.76
CA THR A 18 11.78 18.74 -8.57
C THR A 18 13.25 18.57 -9.00
N ILE A 19 13.60 17.52 -9.77
CA ILE A 19 14.99 17.25 -10.21
C ILE A 19 15.62 18.48 -10.86
N ARG A 20 14.90 19.16 -11.76
CA ARG A 20 15.45 20.33 -12.48
C ARG A 20 15.71 21.48 -11.53
N GLU A 21 14.74 21.85 -10.70
CA GLU A 21 14.89 22.92 -9.71
C GLU A 21 16.07 22.66 -8.75
N ARG A 22 16.20 21.41 -8.27
CA ARG A 22 17.32 21.00 -7.40
C ARG A 22 18.66 21.11 -8.11
N SER A 23 18.73 20.72 -9.38
CA SER A 23 19.94 20.81 -10.18
C SER A 23 20.38 22.27 -10.41
N TYR A 24 19.43 23.18 -10.64
CA TYR A 24 19.70 24.62 -10.76
C TYR A 24 20.17 25.23 -9.44
N LYS A 25 19.51 24.90 -8.33
CA LYS A 25 19.92 25.34 -6.99
C LYS A 25 21.32 24.84 -6.61
N GLN A 26 21.68 23.59 -6.92
CA GLN A 26 23.02 23.07 -6.68
C GLN A 26 24.12 23.85 -7.44
N LEU A 27 23.77 24.45 -8.57
CA LEU A 27 24.69 25.28 -9.36
C LEU A 27 24.66 26.76 -8.96
N ASN A 28 23.95 27.14 -7.88
CA ASN A 28 23.69 28.52 -7.46
C ASN A 28 23.09 29.38 -8.60
N ILE A 29 22.17 28.78 -9.38
CA ILE A 29 21.41 29.49 -10.43
C ILE A 29 19.98 29.68 -9.91
N ASP A 30 19.63 30.91 -9.55
CA ASP A 30 18.31 31.24 -8.99
C ASP A 30 17.20 31.36 -10.05
N TYR A 31 17.57 31.43 -11.33
CA TYR A 31 16.64 31.58 -12.45
C TYR A 31 16.50 30.28 -13.25
N ILE A 32 15.28 29.76 -13.32
CA ILE A 32 14.92 28.61 -14.14
C ILE A 32 14.21 29.14 -15.39
N PRO A 33 14.82 29.07 -16.59
CA PRO A 33 14.19 29.51 -17.82
C PRO A 33 13.00 28.61 -18.18
N GLU A 34 11.93 29.19 -18.71
CA GLU A 34 10.77 28.45 -19.25
C GLU A 34 11.17 27.51 -20.39
N CYS A 35 12.10 27.94 -21.23
CA CYS A 35 12.73 27.15 -22.29
C CYS A 35 14.24 27.05 -22.03
N PRO A 36 14.72 25.99 -21.36
CA PRO A 36 16.13 25.85 -21.06
C PRO A 36 16.96 25.54 -22.31
N ASP A 37 17.98 26.36 -22.53
CA ASP A 37 19.04 26.08 -23.48
C ASP A 37 19.85 24.85 -23.06
N TRP A 38 20.41 24.17 -24.06
CA TRP A 38 21.24 23.01 -23.81
C TRP A 38 22.56 23.39 -23.11
N ASN A 39 22.66 23.12 -21.81
CA ASN A 39 23.87 23.34 -21.02
C ASN A 39 24.45 22.02 -20.47
N PRO A 40 25.67 21.60 -20.87
CA PRO A 40 26.23 20.32 -20.45
C PRO A 40 26.47 20.21 -18.94
N ARG A 41 26.69 21.33 -18.23
CA ARG A 41 26.89 21.31 -16.77
C ARG A 41 25.61 20.94 -16.03
N ILE A 42 24.49 21.56 -16.40
CA ILE A 42 23.17 21.30 -15.81
C ILE A 42 22.73 19.85 -16.12
N GLN A 43 22.93 19.42 -17.37
CA GLN A 43 22.57 18.07 -17.79
C GLN A 43 23.33 16.99 -17.01
N LYS A 44 24.62 17.23 -16.72
CA LYS A 44 25.42 16.31 -15.91
C LYS A 44 24.89 16.19 -14.49
N VAL A 45 24.57 17.32 -13.84
CA VAL A 45 23.98 17.33 -12.49
C VAL A 45 22.62 16.63 -12.48
N MET A 46 21.75 16.92 -13.45
CA MET A 46 20.46 16.25 -13.59
C MET A 46 20.60 14.73 -13.76
N ASP A 47 21.59 14.28 -14.55
CA ASP A 47 21.88 12.86 -14.74
C ASP A 47 22.41 12.17 -13.46
N GLU A 48 23.19 12.88 -12.64
CA GLU A 48 23.68 12.42 -11.33
C GLU A 48 22.54 12.31 -10.31
N GLU A 49 21.69 13.34 -10.20
CA GLU A 49 20.49 13.34 -9.35
C GLU A 49 19.51 12.23 -9.73
N MET A 50 19.33 12.00 -11.03
CA MET A 50 18.51 10.90 -11.54
C MET A 50 19.06 9.53 -11.12
N ASN A 51 20.38 9.35 -11.21
CA ASN A 51 21.01 8.11 -10.77
C ASN A 51 20.79 7.87 -9.27
N LEU A 52 20.91 8.91 -8.44
CA LEU A 52 20.63 8.83 -7.00
C LEU A 52 19.17 8.45 -6.73
N CYS A 53 18.22 9.06 -7.44
CA CYS A 53 16.79 8.71 -7.33
C CYS A 53 16.54 7.24 -7.71
N ILE A 54 17.15 6.75 -8.78
CA ILE A 54 17.03 5.35 -9.24
C ILE A 54 17.62 4.38 -8.21
N LEU A 55 18.79 4.70 -7.64
CA LEU A 55 19.41 3.87 -6.60
C LEU A 55 18.52 3.81 -5.35
N HIS A 56 17.96 4.94 -4.93
CA HIS A 56 17.04 5.00 -3.79
C HIS A 56 15.76 4.20 -4.07
N LEU A 57 15.19 4.31 -5.28
CA LEU A 57 14.04 3.52 -5.69
C LEU A 57 14.33 2.02 -5.63
N GLN A 58 15.47 1.58 -6.16
CA GLN A 58 15.88 0.18 -6.12
C GLN A 58 16.09 -0.33 -4.69
N ALA A 59 16.62 0.51 -3.80
CA ALA A 59 16.73 0.17 -2.37
C ALA A 59 15.34 -0.02 -1.73
N ILE A 60 14.40 0.91 -1.97
CA ILE A 60 13.03 0.80 -1.46
C ILE A 60 12.34 -0.47 -1.98
N CYS A 61 12.44 -0.75 -3.29
CA CYS A 61 11.86 -1.96 -3.87
C CYS A 61 12.45 -3.24 -3.27
N ARG A 62 13.77 -3.30 -3.05
CA ARG A 62 14.42 -4.44 -2.38
C ARG A 62 13.92 -4.62 -0.95
N MET A 63 13.79 -3.53 -0.19
CA MET A 63 13.27 -3.57 1.17
C MET A 63 11.81 -4.04 1.20
N CYS A 64 10.97 -3.54 0.30
CA CYS A 64 9.57 -3.95 0.23
C CYS A 64 9.42 -5.42 -0.16
N ASN A 65 10.21 -5.93 -1.12
CA ASN A 65 10.21 -7.35 -1.46
C ASN A 65 10.62 -8.22 -0.27
N ARG A 66 11.63 -7.78 0.51
CA ARG A 66 12.06 -8.52 1.70
C ARG A 66 10.99 -8.55 2.79
N ILE A 67 10.27 -7.43 2.95
CA ILE A 67 9.12 -7.36 3.85
C ILE A 67 8.01 -8.30 3.36
N GLU A 68 7.69 -8.29 2.07
CA GLU A 68 6.69 -9.20 1.51
C GLU A 68 7.06 -10.67 1.79
N GLU A 69 8.31 -11.05 1.52
CA GLU A 69 8.79 -12.43 1.75
C GLU A 69 8.59 -12.91 3.18
N ILE A 70 8.86 -12.04 4.16
CA ILE A 70 8.73 -12.35 5.59
C ILE A 70 7.26 -12.36 6.02
N TYR A 71 6.48 -11.37 5.57
CA TYR A 71 5.12 -11.17 6.04
C TYR A 71 4.08 -12.00 5.29
N GLN A 72 4.38 -12.55 4.11
CA GLN A 72 3.37 -13.27 3.31
C GLN A 72 2.66 -14.38 4.09
N ILE A 73 3.40 -15.21 4.84
CA ILE A 73 2.82 -16.33 5.62
C ILE A 73 2.10 -15.80 6.85
N ILE A 74 2.69 -14.82 7.54
CA ILE A 74 2.10 -14.19 8.73
C ILE A 74 0.74 -13.59 8.38
N MET A 75 0.64 -12.89 7.24
CA MET A 75 -0.58 -12.25 6.78
C MET A 75 -1.65 -13.28 6.36
N LEU A 76 -1.24 -14.43 5.83
CA LEU A 76 -2.17 -15.52 5.53
C LEU A 76 -2.80 -16.08 6.80
N VAL A 77 -1.97 -16.39 7.80
CA VAL A 77 -2.44 -16.88 9.11
C VAL A 77 -3.32 -15.83 9.79
N GLN A 78 -2.94 -14.56 9.71
CA GLN A 78 -3.74 -13.45 10.24
C GLN A 78 -5.11 -13.36 9.55
N ALA A 79 -5.19 -13.56 8.23
CA ALA A 79 -6.46 -13.55 7.50
C ALA A 79 -7.37 -14.72 7.91
N MET A 80 -6.81 -15.92 8.11
CA MET A 80 -7.56 -17.08 8.60
C MET A 80 -8.06 -16.85 10.02
N ASN A 81 -7.22 -16.31 10.90
CA ASN A 81 -7.61 -15.94 12.26
C ASN A 81 -8.70 -14.86 12.27
N ALA A 82 -8.59 -13.84 11.41
CA ALA A 82 -9.61 -12.80 11.29
C ALA A 82 -10.96 -13.38 10.87
N LEU A 83 -10.97 -14.28 9.88
CA LEU A 83 -12.19 -14.97 9.44
C LEU A 83 -12.87 -15.73 10.58
N ALA A 84 -12.09 -16.52 11.34
CA ALA A 84 -12.58 -17.33 12.46
C ALA A 84 -13.09 -16.44 13.61
N LEU A 85 -12.29 -15.46 14.04
CA LEU A 85 -12.63 -14.55 15.14
C LEU A 85 -13.85 -13.69 14.81
N PHE A 86 -13.96 -13.16 13.58
CA PHE A 86 -15.15 -12.42 13.17
C PHE A 86 -16.40 -13.29 13.22
N CYS A 87 -16.30 -14.55 12.78
CA CYS A 87 -17.44 -15.48 12.80
C CYS A 87 -17.87 -15.80 14.24
N THR A 88 -16.92 -16.15 15.12
CA THR A 88 -17.23 -16.51 16.51
C THR A 88 -17.71 -15.29 17.31
N SER A 89 -17.06 -14.14 17.19
CA SER A 89 -17.49 -12.91 17.87
C SER A 89 -18.88 -12.46 17.42
N LEU A 90 -19.23 -12.59 16.13
CA LEU A 90 -20.59 -12.32 15.66
C LEU A 90 -21.62 -13.27 16.28
N PHE A 91 -21.26 -14.55 16.43
CA PHE A 91 -22.13 -15.54 17.07
C PHE A 91 -22.34 -15.24 18.57
N LEU A 92 -21.27 -14.93 19.31
CA LEU A 92 -21.36 -14.53 20.71
C LEU A 92 -22.20 -13.26 20.87
N LEU A 93 -21.96 -12.25 20.03
CA LEU A 93 -22.71 -11.00 20.04
C LEU A 93 -24.21 -11.23 19.79
N SER A 94 -24.58 -12.21 18.96
CA SER A 94 -25.99 -12.59 18.74
C SER A 94 -26.59 -13.42 19.87
N SER A 95 -25.78 -14.04 20.73
CA SER A 95 -26.25 -14.92 21.81
C SER A 95 -26.46 -14.18 23.12
N VAL A 96 -25.82 -13.02 23.28
CA VAL A 96 -25.93 -12.17 24.48
C VAL A 96 -27.14 -11.23 24.35
N PRO A 97 -27.90 -10.99 25.43
CA PRO A 97 -29.01 -10.04 25.41
C PRO A 97 -28.54 -8.62 25.07
N LEU A 98 -29.29 -7.96 24.19
CA LEU A 98 -29.07 -6.59 23.77
C LEU A 98 -29.05 -5.65 24.99
N LEU A 99 -28.18 -4.63 24.96
CA LEU A 99 -28.03 -3.60 26.01
C LEU A 99 -27.51 -4.09 27.38
N SER A 100 -27.02 -5.33 27.48
CA SER A 100 -26.27 -5.77 28.67
C SER A 100 -24.84 -5.22 28.69
N SER A 101 -24.22 -5.15 29.89
CA SER A 101 -22.81 -4.78 30.01
C SER A 101 -21.89 -5.73 29.25
N SER A 102 -22.19 -7.03 29.26
CA SER A 102 -21.49 -8.05 28.48
C SER A 102 -21.57 -7.81 26.97
N PHE A 103 -22.73 -7.37 26.46
CA PHE A 103 -22.90 -7.04 25.04
C PHE A 103 -21.99 -5.88 24.62
N LEU A 104 -21.86 -4.84 25.45
CA LEU A 104 -20.98 -3.70 25.15
C LEU A 104 -19.51 -4.12 25.09
N VAL A 105 -19.06 -4.98 26.00
CA VAL A 105 -17.68 -5.50 26.00
C VAL A 105 -17.39 -6.29 24.72
N GLU A 106 -18.29 -7.20 24.34
CA GLU A 106 -18.16 -8.00 23.11
C GLU A 106 -18.20 -7.13 21.84
N LEU A 107 -19.07 -6.11 21.81
CA LEU A 107 -19.14 -5.18 20.69
C LEU A 107 -17.84 -4.39 20.51
N ILE A 108 -17.28 -3.87 21.62
CA ILE A 108 -15.99 -3.15 21.59
C ILE A 108 -14.87 -4.08 21.12
N TYR A 109 -14.85 -5.32 21.61
CA TYR A 109 -13.89 -6.34 21.18
C TYR A 109 -14.00 -6.60 19.67
N TRP A 110 -15.21 -6.81 19.15
CA TRP A 110 -15.44 -7.03 17.73
C TRP A 110 -15.02 -5.85 16.86
N CYS A 111 -15.35 -4.62 17.28
CA CYS A 111 -14.88 -3.40 16.62
C CYS A 111 -13.34 -3.31 16.62
N GLY A 112 -12.68 -3.71 17.71
CA GLY A 112 -11.23 -3.78 17.81
C GLY A 112 -10.61 -4.75 16.80
N LEU A 113 -11.20 -5.94 16.65
CA LEU A 113 -10.76 -6.92 15.65
C LEU A 113 -10.90 -6.37 14.22
N ILE A 114 -12.02 -5.70 13.93
CA ILE A 114 -12.26 -5.06 12.63
C ILE A 114 -11.19 -4.02 12.35
N TRP A 115 -10.94 -3.15 13.33
CA TRP A 115 -9.96 -2.08 13.22
C TRP A 115 -8.55 -2.65 12.95
N GLN A 116 -8.15 -3.67 13.70
CA GLN A 116 -6.86 -4.33 13.53
C GLN A 116 -6.71 -4.90 12.12
N PHE A 117 -7.70 -5.64 11.62
CA PHE A 117 -7.62 -6.24 10.29
C PHE A 117 -7.70 -5.21 9.15
N LEU A 118 -8.52 -4.17 9.34
CA LEU A 118 -8.63 -3.03 8.43
C LEU A 118 -7.29 -2.33 8.24
N GLN A 119 -6.54 -2.09 9.33
CA GLN A 119 -5.23 -1.45 9.26
C GLN A 119 -4.28 -2.20 8.31
N TYR A 120 -4.19 -3.54 8.42
CA TYR A 120 -3.34 -4.32 7.53
C TYR A 120 -3.72 -4.16 6.05
N CYS A 121 -5.01 -4.25 5.73
CA CYS A 121 -5.49 -4.11 4.35
C CYS A 121 -5.31 -2.68 3.83
N TRP A 122 -5.54 -1.68 4.67
CA TRP A 122 -5.34 -0.28 4.32
C TRP A 122 -3.87 0.04 4.02
N TYR A 123 -2.94 -0.50 4.80
CA TYR A 123 -1.51 -0.32 4.53
C TYR A 123 -1.06 -0.99 3.24
N GLY A 124 -1.51 -2.22 2.97
CA GLY A 124 -1.21 -2.92 1.71
C GLY A 124 -1.75 -2.15 0.49
N ASP A 125 -2.96 -1.64 0.60
CA ASP A 125 -3.62 -0.87 -0.45
C ASP A 125 -2.92 0.48 -0.70
N ARG A 126 -2.57 1.20 0.37
CA ARG A 126 -1.80 2.46 0.30
C ARG A 126 -0.43 2.25 -0.31
N LEU A 127 0.32 1.22 0.11
CA LEU A 127 1.64 0.94 -0.45
C LEU A 127 1.55 0.63 -1.95
N THR A 128 0.58 -0.19 -2.34
CA THR A 128 0.34 -0.53 -3.75
C THR A 128 0.01 0.73 -4.56
N THR A 129 -0.91 1.55 -4.07
CA THR A 129 -1.34 2.79 -4.76
C THR A 129 -0.19 3.79 -4.87
N THR A 130 0.55 4.05 -3.80
CA THR A 130 1.70 4.96 -3.83
C THR A 130 2.80 4.44 -4.75
N SER A 131 3.03 3.12 -4.82
CA SER A 131 4.01 2.56 -5.75
C SER A 131 3.67 2.81 -7.23
N LEU A 132 2.37 2.81 -7.58
CA LEU A 132 1.91 3.14 -8.93
C LEU A 132 2.14 4.62 -9.26
N GLN A 133 1.84 5.51 -8.31
CA GLN A 133 2.00 6.96 -8.46
C GLN A 133 3.45 7.40 -8.68
N VAL A 134 4.44 6.56 -8.34
CA VAL A 134 5.86 6.87 -8.62
C VAL A 134 6.12 6.93 -10.12
N SER A 135 5.46 6.08 -10.91
CA SER A 135 5.58 6.14 -12.38
C SER A 135 5.03 7.46 -12.93
N ASP A 136 3.95 7.97 -12.36
CA ASP A 136 3.34 9.24 -12.75
C ASP A 136 4.27 10.41 -12.39
N ALA A 137 4.93 10.35 -11.23
CA ALA A 137 5.92 11.36 -10.82
C ALA A 137 7.12 11.46 -11.79
N PHE A 138 7.57 10.32 -12.35
CA PHE A 138 8.57 10.35 -13.42
C PHE A 138 8.04 11.01 -14.70
N TYR A 139 6.75 10.87 -14.99
CA TYR A 139 6.13 11.44 -16.20
C TYR A 139 5.96 12.95 -16.09
N GLU A 140 5.59 13.41 -14.90
CA GLU A 140 5.44 14.83 -14.54
C GLU A 140 6.78 15.57 -14.39
N ALA A 141 7.90 14.85 -14.30
CA ALA A 141 9.22 15.49 -14.22
C ALA A 141 9.51 16.32 -15.48
N ASP A 142 10.26 17.41 -15.35
CA ASP A 142 10.64 18.20 -16.52
C ASP A 142 11.83 17.53 -17.25
N TRP A 143 11.50 16.64 -18.20
CA TRP A 143 12.47 15.80 -18.93
C TRP A 143 12.59 16.14 -20.43
N LEU A 144 11.73 17.03 -20.96
CA LEU A 144 11.67 17.32 -22.40
C LEU A 144 12.98 17.89 -22.96
N HIS A 145 13.59 18.82 -22.23
CA HIS A 145 14.88 19.43 -22.57
C HIS A 145 16.09 18.71 -21.92
N ALA A 146 15.89 17.52 -21.34
CA ALA A 146 16.95 16.75 -20.71
C ALA A 146 17.77 15.91 -21.71
N SER A 147 18.90 15.38 -21.25
CA SER A 147 19.82 14.57 -22.04
C SER A 147 19.19 13.27 -22.54
N LYS A 148 19.73 12.73 -23.64
CA LYS A 148 19.31 11.40 -24.12
C LYS A 148 19.53 10.31 -23.06
N SER A 149 20.61 10.44 -22.27
CA SER A 149 20.89 9.55 -21.13
C SER A 149 19.78 9.62 -20.09
N PHE A 150 19.43 10.83 -19.66
CA PHE A 150 18.37 11.08 -18.68
C PHE A 150 17.03 10.49 -19.14
N LYS A 151 16.64 10.77 -20.40
CA LYS A 151 15.40 10.26 -20.99
C LYS A 151 15.35 8.73 -21.02
N HIS A 152 16.45 8.07 -21.38
CA HIS A 152 16.52 6.61 -21.35
C HIS A 152 16.35 6.06 -19.93
N LYS A 153 17.10 6.59 -18.96
CA LYS A 153 17.00 6.17 -17.56
C LYS A 153 15.59 6.33 -17.01
N MET A 154 14.94 7.43 -17.37
CA MET A 154 13.54 7.71 -17.00
C MET A 154 12.59 6.68 -17.58
N LEU A 155 12.65 6.43 -18.89
CA LEU A 155 11.82 5.44 -19.58
C LEU A 155 12.00 4.04 -19.00
N PHE A 156 13.24 3.61 -18.76
CA PHE A 156 13.52 2.34 -18.11
C PHE A 156 12.91 2.27 -16.70
N SER A 157 13.00 3.35 -15.93
CA SER A 157 12.45 3.41 -14.58
C SER A 157 10.91 3.33 -14.59
N MET A 158 10.24 4.06 -15.48
CA MET A 158 8.79 3.97 -15.68
C MET A 158 8.35 2.55 -16.07
N CYS A 159 9.02 1.95 -17.05
CA CYS A 159 8.75 0.58 -17.48
C CYS A 159 8.91 -0.43 -16.34
N ARG A 160 9.92 -0.24 -15.48
CA ARG A 160 10.12 -1.06 -14.29
C ARG A 160 9.00 -0.86 -13.25
N LEU A 161 8.57 0.37 -13.05
CA LEU A 161 7.53 0.77 -12.08
C LEU A 161 6.12 0.35 -12.46
N ARG A 162 5.87 -0.02 -13.72
CA ARG A 162 4.62 -0.69 -14.14
C ARG A 162 4.32 -1.96 -13.35
N ARG A 163 5.33 -2.56 -12.71
CA ARG A 163 5.13 -3.63 -11.72
C ARG A 163 5.06 -3.00 -10.34
N PRO A 164 3.85 -2.78 -9.78
CA PRO A 164 3.71 -2.17 -8.47
C PRO A 164 4.30 -3.06 -7.38
N ILE A 165 4.62 -2.43 -6.27
CA ILE A 165 5.00 -3.10 -5.03
C ILE A 165 3.70 -3.57 -4.37
N ILE A 166 3.45 -4.87 -4.36
CA ILE A 166 2.20 -5.44 -3.84
C ILE A 166 2.52 -6.31 -2.62
N LEU A 167 1.78 -6.13 -1.54
CA LEU A 167 1.80 -7.07 -0.41
C LEU A 167 0.76 -8.17 -0.62
N THR A 168 1.21 -9.42 -0.52
CA THR A 168 0.36 -10.60 -0.65
C THR A 168 0.24 -11.33 0.69
N ALA A 169 -0.91 -11.98 0.92
CA ALA A 169 -1.08 -12.99 1.96
C ALA A 169 -0.92 -14.37 1.30
N GLY A 170 0.19 -15.05 1.62
CA GLY A 170 0.55 -16.37 1.13
C GLY A 170 0.61 -16.50 -0.40
N LYS A 171 0.78 -15.41 -1.14
CA LYS A 171 0.61 -15.33 -2.62
C LYS A 171 -0.77 -15.75 -3.15
N PHE A 172 -1.73 -16.06 -2.29
CA PHE A 172 -3.10 -16.42 -2.66
C PHE A 172 -3.99 -15.19 -2.84
N MET A 173 -3.75 -14.15 -2.03
CA MET A 173 -4.62 -12.98 -1.97
C MET A 173 -3.82 -11.69 -1.86
N TYR A 174 -4.29 -10.65 -2.53
CA TYR A 174 -3.71 -9.31 -2.42
C TYR A 174 -4.30 -8.58 -1.21
N LEU A 175 -3.45 -7.90 -0.45
CA LEU A 175 -3.87 -7.05 0.66
C LEU A 175 -4.45 -5.74 0.11
N LYS A 176 -5.76 -5.75 -0.14
CA LYS A 176 -6.55 -4.62 -0.61
C LYS A 176 -7.79 -4.43 0.26
N LEU A 177 -8.37 -3.25 0.22
CA LEU A 177 -9.62 -2.97 0.93
C LEU A 177 -10.78 -3.87 0.43
N SER A 178 -10.77 -4.25 -0.85
CA SER A 178 -11.72 -5.21 -1.41
C SER A 178 -11.64 -6.58 -0.73
N THR A 179 -10.44 -7.02 -0.36
CA THR A 179 -10.19 -8.30 0.30
C THR A 179 -10.69 -8.29 1.74
N PHE A 180 -10.54 -7.16 2.43
CA PHE A 180 -11.14 -6.95 3.76
C PHE A 180 -12.66 -7.12 3.72
N VAL A 181 -13.33 -6.47 2.76
CA VAL A 181 -14.79 -6.59 2.58
C VAL A 181 -15.19 -8.02 2.25
N ALA A 182 -14.40 -8.73 1.43
CA ALA A 182 -14.65 -10.14 1.11
C ALA A 182 -14.59 -11.03 2.36
N ILE A 183 -13.61 -10.83 3.25
CA ILE A 183 -13.51 -11.58 4.50
C ILE A 183 -14.69 -11.29 5.41
N LEU A 184 -15.08 -10.03 5.59
CA LEU A 184 -16.26 -9.69 6.41
C LEU A 184 -17.54 -10.36 5.90
N LYS A 185 -17.75 -10.35 4.58
CA LYS A 185 -18.90 -11.04 3.95
C LYS A 185 -18.84 -12.55 4.16
N ALA A 186 -17.65 -13.15 4.03
CA ALA A 186 -17.46 -14.57 4.28
C ALA A 186 -17.74 -14.92 5.75
N SER A 187 -17.20 -14.16 6.71
CA SER A 187 -17.47 -14.33 8.15
C SER A 187 -18.97 -14.24 8.46
N TYR A 188 -19.67 -13.25 7.91
CA TYR A 188 -21.11 -13.12 8.08
C TYR A 188 -21.88 -14.30 7.49
N SER A 189 -21.47 -14.78 6.31
CA SER A 189 -22.11 -15.94 5.67
C SER A 189 -21.93 -17.20 6.51
N PHE A 190 -20.72 -17.44 7.05
CA PHE A 190 -20.47 -18.56 7.97
C PHE A 190 -21.28 -18.42 9.26
N TYR A 191 -21.35 -17.22 9.84
CA TYR A 191 -22.21 -16.94 11.00
C TYR A 191 -23.69 -17.24 10.69
N ALA A 192 -24.21 -16.78 9.55
CA ALA A 192 -25.60 -17.00 9.17
C ALA A 192 -25.92 -18.49 9.00
N LEU A 193 -24.99 -19.26 8.40
CA LEU A 193 -25.11 -20.71 8.29
C LEU A 193 -25.13 -21.40 9.67
N LEU A 194 -24.21 -21.03 10.56
CA LEU A 194 -24.17 -21.56 11.93
C LEU A 194 -25.43 -21.22 12.72
N LYS A 195 -25.93 -20.00 12.59
CA LYS A 195 -27.17 -19.57 13.25
C LYS A 195 -28.39 -20.31 12.74
N ASN A 196 -28.45 -20.55 11.42
CA ASN A 196 -29.53 -21.30 10.80
C ASN A 196 -29.50 -22.79 11.19
N SER A 197 -28.31 -23.39 11.30
CA SER A 197 -28.19 -24.79 11.75
C SER A 197 -28.45 -24.96 13.25
N SER A 198 -28.08 -23.99 14.09
CA SER A 198 -28.43 -23.99 15.51
C SER A 198 -29.91 -23.65 15.78
N GLY A 199 -30.64 -23.17 14.76
CA GLY A 199 -32.02 -22.70 14.84
C GLY A 199 -33.09 -23.61 14.21
N GLY A 200 -32.79 -24.87 13.89
CA GLY A 200 -33.78 -25.84 13.39
C GLY A 200 -34.51 -26.60 14.52
N PRO A 201 -35.75 -27.08 14.29
CA PRO A 201 -37.01 -26.59 14.83
C PRO A 201 -37.40 -27.15 16.21
N THR A 202 -37.57 -26.30 17.23
CA THR A 202 -38.46 -26.56 18.38
C THR A 202 -39.86 -25.98 18.12
N ARG A 203 -40.44 -26.40 16.99
CA ARG A 203 -41.91 -26.41 16.78
C ARG A 203 -42.26 -27.85 16.47
N LEU A 204 -42.70 -28.57 17.50
CA LEU A 204 -43.66 -29.69 17.51
C LEU A 204 -43.43 -30.48 18.81
N MET A 205 -44.07 -30.02 19.88
CA MET A 205 -44.83 -30.81 20.85
C MET A 205 -45.61 -29.84 21.73
#